data_AF-A0A6N7C408-F1
#
_entry.id   AF-A0A6N7C408-F1
#
_cell.length_a   1.000
_cell.length_b   1.000
_cell.length_c   1.000
_cell.angle_alpha   90.00
_cell.angle_beta   90.00
_cell.angle_gamma   90.00
#
_symmetry.space_group_name_H-M   'P 1'
#
loop_
_entity.id
_entity.type
_entity.pdbx_description
1 polymer ?
#
loop_
_entity_poly.entity_id
_entity_poly.type
_entity_poly.pdbx_seq_one_letter_code
_entity_poly.pdbx_strand_id
1 'polypeptide(L)'
;MTIRATLSNGALTLEDDCIVLEWGGRFDPRKEHDPQRISLDDIRTVEFRPDTKWRRGWVRFGGDHLGKVSALAGEPPAADLDWILVGAHETENTFLVEIVQTVAERIGQPDPFAPTSSPARPASKPPTGDGNARTTFYIHALGPSGSGKTVFMASLYNRLRLRRPELAFHLKTDHDNSLHLNTVFNQVANPDEMWPTATQGVHEWRFRARLSSPAGDFEPIEFVYLDYPGGVLTNPRAAGDPAIQELVTRLRSANALLILLDGQAMLSLMRGERHGHRYLEFDLTSSLEIAQQSRCPVHFVITKWDLLHEAYTLDAVRDRLMADENFSDLIAAKVEDIPAPIRLIPASAVGFGFAKALPSGEMEKTGRSLRPHNVELPLVSVLPDFFQFAYHEMQSREDTLAPDYLSRASAWLSDNQRAAKLQAFAEAAMPKLKRAIVMSNPKLAPLLNVDTEGIAAKAVGFALRLAQSRAERSAAGRAAYAESVNAQRASVNSESAALQLLTLQFEQILSDYEIAQPASVLGCSLEQFNPEPEPA
;
A
#
# COMPACT_ATOMS: atom_id res chain seq x y z
N MET A 1 -18.48 -1.17 -39.39
CA MET A 1 -18.15 -1.41 -40.82
C MET A 1 -17.62 -2.83 -40.93
N THR A 2 -18.05 -3.59 -41.95
CA THR A 2 -17.63 -4.99 -42.16
C THR A 2 -16.77 -5.06 -43.41
N ILE A 3 -15.50 -5.47 -43.27
CA ILE A 3 -14.59 -5.65 -44.42
C ILE A 3 -14.38 -7.15 -44.65
N ARG A 4 -14.48 -7.60 -45.91
CA ARG A 4 -14.24 -9.00 -46.31
C ARG A 4 -12.81 -9.15 -46.80
N ALA A 5 -12.14 -10.17 -46.29
CA ALA A 5 -10.78 -10.54 -46.69
C ALA A 5 -10.71 -12.03 -47.04
N THR A 6 -9.97 -12.35 -48.09
CA THR A 6 -9.82 -13.72 -48.60
C THR A 6 -8.39 -14.18 -48.39
N LEU A 7 -8.20 -15.32 -47.72
CA LEU A 7 -6.89 -15.91 -47.46
C LEU A 7 -6.59 -16.94 -48.56
N SER A 8 -5.53 -16.72 -49.34
CA SER A 8 -5.07 -17.70 -50.35
C SER A 8 -3.55 -17.79 -50.33
N ASN A 9 -2.99 -19.00 -50.33
CA ASN A 9 -1.55 -19.27 -50.32
C ASN A 9 -0.75 -18.55 -49.21
N GLY A 10 -1.35 -18.34 -48.04
CA GLY A 10 -0.70 -17.70 -46.90
C GLY A 10 -0.65 -16.16 -46.96
N ALA A 11 -1.27 -15.54 -47.97
CA ALA A 11 -1.45 -14.09 -48.06
C ALA A 11 -2.93 -13.72 -47.83
N LEU A 12 -3.16 -12.71 -46.99
CA LEU A 12 -4.48 -12.14 -46.77
C LEU A 12 -4.69 -11.01 -47.78
N THR A 13 -5.73 -11.11 -48.59
CA THR A 13 -6.03 -10.12 -49.64
C THR A 13 -7.38 -9.48 -49.33
N LEU A 14 -7.44 -8.16 -49.28
CA LEU A 14 -8.69 -7.41 -49.16
C LEU A 14 -9.28 -7.22 -50.56
N GLU A 15 -10.57 -7.51 -50.71
CA GLU A 15 -11.28 -7.23 -51.97
C GLU A 15 -11.54 -5.72 -52.04
N ASP A 16 -10.97 -5.09 -53.09
CA ASP A 16 -10.86 -3.65 -53.42
C ASP A 16 -9.59 -2.90 -52.91
N ASP A 17 -8.70 -2.60 -53.87
CA ASP A 17 -7.41 -1.87 -53.84
C ASP A 17 -6.39 -2.23 -52.73
N CYS A 18 -5.43 -3.08 -53.14
CA CYS A 18 -4.64 -4.04 -52.35
C CYS A 18 -3.53 -3.50 -51.40
N ILE A 19 -3.34 -4.21 -50.28
CA ILE A 19 -2.07 -4.38 -49.54
C ILE A 19 -1.83 -5.90 -49.43
N VAL A 20 -0.62 -6.40 -49.74
CA VAL A 20 -0.25 -7.83 -49.73
C VAL A 20 0.90 -8.08 -48.74
N LEU A 21 0.85 -9.16 -47.96
CA LEU A 21 1.90 -9.59 -47.01
C LEU A 21 2.19 -11.11 -47.17
N GLU A 22 3.47 -11.52 -47.17
CA GLU A 22 3.94 -12.92 -47.35
C GLU A 22 4.62 -13.52 -46.08
N TRP A 23 4.70 -14.87 -45.94
CA TRP A 23 5.04 -15.56 -44.67
C TRP A 23 5.92 -16.84 -44.74
N GLY A 24 6.70 -17.16 -43.68
CA GLY A 24 7.33 -18.48 -43.43
C GLY A 24 8.08 -18.73 -42.08
N GLY A 25 7.81 -19.85 -41.37
CA GLY A 25 8.62 -20.48 -40.28
C GLY A 25 7.90 -20.88 -38.94
N ARG A 26 8.27 -22.01 -38.28
CA ARG A 26 7.56 -22.72 -37.13
C ARG A 26 8.07 -22.47 -35.68
N PHE A 27 7.21 -22.61 -34.64
CA PHE A 27 7.50 -22.39 -33.19
C PHE A 27 7.04 -23.51 -32.17
N ASP A 28 7.59 -23.52 -30.92
CA ASP A 28 7.46 -24.54 -29.82
C ASP A 28 6.54 -24.09 -28.63
N PRO A 29 5.55 -24.89 -28.15
CA PRO A 29 4.46 -24.39 -27.30
C PRO A 29 4.62 -24.49 -25.75
N ARG A 30 5.82 -24.63 -25.17
CA ARG A 30 5.96 -24.90 -23.71
C ARG A 30 6.32 -23.72 -22.78
N LYS A 31 6.10 -22.47 -23.17
CA LYS A 31 6.33 -21.30 -22.28
C LYS A 31 5.14 -20.35 -22.29
N GLU A 32 4.53 -20.12 -21.12
CA GLU A 32 3.50 -19.09 -20.91
C GLU A 32 4.14 -17.73 -20.64
N HIS A 33 3.78 -16.71 -21.41
CA HIS A 33 4.05 -15.28 -21.13
C HIS A 33 2.87 -14.37 -21.54
N ASP A 34 2.77 -13.24 -20.83
CA ASP A 34 1.85 -12.09 -20.90
C ASP A 34 1.88 -11.36 -22.28
N PRO A 35 0.84 -10.59 -22.69
CA PRO A 35 0.71 -10.03 -24.05
C PRO A 35 1.68 -8.86 -24.27
N GLN A 36 2.58 -9.00 -25.25
CA GLN A 36 3.56 -7.96 -25.61
C GLN A 36 2.96 -6.88 -26.52
N ARG A 37 3.37 -5.62 -26.27
CA ARG A 37 3.27 -4.48 -27.21
C ARG A 37 4.23 -4.70 -28.37
N ILE A 38 3.78 -4.50 -29.62
CA ILE A 38 4.62 -4.71 -30.80
C ILE A 38 4.59 -3.48 -31.72
N SER A 39 5.78 -3.01 -32.09
CA SER A 39 6.00 -1.97 -33.11
C SER A 39 5.99 -2.60 -34.50
N LEU A 40 5.39 -1.95 -35.50
CA LEU A 40 5.28 -2.48 -36.87
C LEU A 40 6.62 -2.62 -37.61
N ASP A 41 7.68 -1.99 -37.13
CA ASP A 41 9.02 -2.13 -37.72
C ASP A 41 9.77 -3.40 -37.25
N ASP A 42 9.28 -4.09 -36.21
CA ASP A 42 9.96 -5.24 -35.58
C ASP A 42 9.19 -6.57 -35.67
N ILE A 43 8.10 -6.64 -36.44
CA ILE A 43 7.33 -7.88 -36.59
C ILE A 43 7.89 -8.69 -37.76
N ARG A 44 8.41 -9.89 -37.48
CA ARG A 44 8.69 -10.87 -38.54
C ARG A 44 7.85 -12.14 -38.50
N THR A 45 7.20 -12.56 -37.39
CA THR A 45 6.27 -13.73 -37.41
C THR A 45 5.49 -13.95 -36.10
N VAL A 46 4.19 -14.33 -36.15
CA VAL A 46 3.42 -14.99 -35.07
C VAL A 46 2.52 -16.08 -35.69
N GLU A 47 2.38 -17.24 -35.05
CA GLU A 47 1.63 -18.42 -35.54
C GLU A 47 0.43 -18.71 -34.61
N PHE A 48 -0.75 -19.07 -35.17
CA PHE A 48 -1.93 -19.49 -34.40
C PHE A 48 -2.37 -20.90 -34.79
N ARG A 49 -2.81 -21.70 -33.81
CA ARG A 49 -3.42 -23.03 -34.02
C ARG A 49 -4.96 -22.96 -34.12
N PRO A 50 -5.61 -23.93 -34.78
CA PRO A 50 -7.00 -23.85 -35.27
C PRO A 50 -8.10 -24.00 -34.21
N ASP A 51 -7.81 -23.77 -32.94
CA ASP A 51 -8.67 -24.19 -31.85
C ASP A 51 -8.66 -23.17 -30.71
N THR A 52 -9.39 -22.04 -30.90
CA THR A 52 -10.33 -21.44 -29.93
C THR A 52 -10.76 -19.99 -30.26
N LYS A 53 -11.96 -19.65 -29.77
CA LYS A 53 -12.81 -18.45 -29.95
C LYS A 53 -12.13 -17.08 -29.74
N TRP A 54 -12.65 -16.09 -30.49
CA TRP A 54 -12.58 -14.61 -30.33
C TRP A 54 -11.27 -14.02 -29.78
N ARG A 55 -10.57 -13.25 -30.61
CA ARG A 55 -9.40 -12.46 -30.19
C ARG A 55 -9.55 -10.99 -30.58
N ARG A 56 -9.12 -10.10 -29.67
CA ARG A 56 -9.04 -8.64 -29.87
C ARG A 56 -7.58 -8.21 -29.90
N GLY A 57 -7.23 -7.26 -30.76
CA GLY A 57 -5.89 -6.69 -30.85
C GLY A 57 -5.92 -5.21 -31.20
N TRP A 58 -4.87 -4.49 -30.82
CA TRP A 58 -4.66 -3.10 -31.19
C TRP A 58 -3.72 -3.04 -32.40
N VAL A 59 -4.11 -2.29 -33.43
CA VAL A 59 -3.31 -2.09 -34.65
C VAL A 59 -3.01 -0.61 -34.82
N ARG A 60 -1.74 -0.29 -35.03
CA ARG A 60 -1.28 1.07 -35.40
C ARG A 60 -1.20 1.17 -36.91
N PHE A 61 -1.65 2.27 -37.50
CA PHE A 61 -1.58 2.49 -38.94
C PHE A 61 -0.59 3.61 -39.25
N GLY A 62 0.28 3.39 -40.25
CA GLY A 62 1.16 4.44 -40.76
C GLY A 62 0.40 5.48 -41.58
N GLY A 63 0.90 6.72 -41.59
CA GLY A 63 0.19 7.94 -41.99
C GLY A 63 -0.66 7.89 -43.27
N ASP A 64 -0.17 7.26 -44.35
CA ASP A 64 -0.91 7.22 -45.63
C ASP A 64 -2.13 6.27 -45.61
N HIS A 65 -2.16 5.34 -44.65
CA HIS A 65 -3.26 4.39 -44.49
C HIS A 65 -4.36 4.91 -43.55
N LEU A 66 -4.05 5.88 -42.68
CA LEU A 66 -4.99 6.49 -41.74
C LEU A 66 -6.15 7.18 -42.48
N GLY A 67 -5.83 7.97 -43.50
CA GLY A 67 -6.81 8.71 -44.29
C GLY A 67 -7.79 7.79 -45.03
N LYS A 68 -7.35 6.61 -45.48
CA LYS A 68 -8.20 5.62 -46.14
C LYS A 68 -9.15 4.94 -45.16
N VAL A 69 -8.68 4.61 -43.96
CA VAL A 69 -9.52 3.99 -42.91
C VAL A 69 -10.55 4.98 -42.36
N SER A 70 -10.19 6.25 -42.13
CA SER A 70 -11.15 7.29 -41.72
C SER A 70 -12.24 7.52 -42.77
N ALA A 71 -11.87 7.56 -44.06
CA ALA A 71 -12.84 7.71 -45.15
C ALA A 71 -13.82 6.54 -45.25
N LEU A 72 -13.35 5.31 -45.01
CA LEU A 72 -14.17 4.10 -44.98
C LEU A 72 -15.09 4.02 -43.74
N ALA A 73 -14.66 4.57 -42.61
CA ALA A 73 -15.45 4.67 -41.38
C ALA A 73 -16.49 5.81 -41.40
N GLY A 74 -16.45 6.71 -42.39
CA GLY A 74 -17.35 7.85 -42.50
C GLY A 74 -17.02 9.00 -41.54
N GLU A 75 -15.82 9.03 -40.96
CA GLU A 75 -15.35 10.07 -40.04
C GLU A 75 -14.28 10.96 -40.70
N PRO A 76 -14.21 12.26 -40.38
CA PRO A 76 -13.13 13.11 -40.87
C PRO A 76 -11.78 12.60 -40.35
N PRO A 77 -10.70 12.63 -41.16
CA PRO A 77 -9.39 12.17 -40.72
C PRO A 77 -8.91 13.06 -39.57
N ALA A 78 -9.03 12.55 -38.33
CA ALA A 78 -8.39 13.16 -37.18
C ALA A 78 -6.89 12.89 -37.30
N ALA A 79 -6.07 13.94 -37.24
CA ALA A 79 -4.62 13.85 -37.41
C ALA A 79 -3.91 13.00 -36.33
N ASP A 80 -4.62 12.58 -35.29
CA ASP A 80 -4.05 11.96 -34.08
C ASP A 80 -4.60 10.54 -33.77
N LEU A 81 -5.24 9.86 -34.73
CA LEU A 81 -5.71 8.47 -34.55
C LEU A 81 -4.56 7.47 -34.69
N ASP A 82 -3.79 7.21 -33.64
CA ASP A 82 -2.62 6.32 -33.71
C ASP A 82 -2.96 4.81 -33.54
N TRP A 83 -4.12 4.44 -32.99
CA TRP A 83 -4.45 3.04 -32.69
C TRP A 83 -5.94 2.73 -32.88
N ILE A 84 -6.23 1.58 -33.49
CA ILE A 84 -7.60 1.07 -33.68
C ILE A 84 -7.73 -0.31 -33.02
N LEU A 85 -8.79 -0.51 -32.25
CA LEU A 85 -9.13 -1.81 -31.68
C LEU A 85 -9.90 -2.65 -32.70
N VAL A 86 -9.33 -3.80 -33.04
CA VAL A 86 -9.85 -4.69 -34.09
C VAL A 86 -10.24 -6.03 -33.49
N GLY A 87 -11.47 -6.50 -33.79
CA GLY A 87 -11.91 -7.87 -33.52
C GLY A 87 -11.96 -8.68 -34.81
N ALA A 88 -11.51 -9.94 -34.75
CA ALA A 88 -11.60 -10.86 -35.88
C ALA A 88 -12.47 -12.08 -35.54
N HIS A 89 -13.38 -12.44 -36.45
CA HIS A 89 -14.15 -13.68 -36.41
C HIS A 89 -13.79 -14.56 -37.61
N GLU A 90 -13.60 -15.85 -37.36
CA GLU A 90 -13.32 -16.84 -38.41
C GLU A 90 -14.64 -17.49 -38.86
N THR A 91 -14.89 -17.51 -40.16
CA THR A 91 -15.83 -18.44 -40.80
C THR A 91 -15.09 -19.19 -41.90
N GLU A 92 -15.60 -20.34 -42.34
CA GLU A 92 -14.87 -21.44 -43.01
C GLU A 92 -13.91 -21.09 -44.16
N ASN A 93 -13.90 -19.87 -44.72
CA ASN A 93 -12.83 -19.34 -45.58
C ASN A 93 -12.75 -17.78 -45.61
N THR A 94 -13.19 -17.08 -44.56
CA THR A 94 -13.24 -15.61 -44.56
C THR A 94 -13.02 -15.05 -43.14
N PHE A 95 -12.24 -13.98 -43.04
CA PHE A 95 -12.09 -13.23 -41.79
C PHE A 95 -12.99 -12.00 -41.84
N LEU A 96 -13.87 -11.87 -40.84
CA LEU A 96 -14.61 -10.64 -40.61
C LEU A 96 -13.84 -9.77 -39.62
N VAL A 97 -13.45 -8.58 -40.08
CA VAL A 97 -12.83 -7.57 -39.24
C VAL A 97 -13.86 -6.50 -38.88
N GLU A 98 -14.10 -6.32 -37.58
CA GLU A 98 -15.02 -5.30 -37.05
C GLU A 98 -14.24 -4.23 -36.28
N ILE A 99 -14.46 -2.97 -36.64
CA ILE A 99 -13.92 -1.80 -35.93
C ILE A 99 -14.84 -1.52 -34.75
N VAL A 100 -14.34 -1.73 -33.53
CA VAL A 100 -15.17 -1.72 -32.32
C VAL A 100 -15.25 -0.32 -31.68
N GLN A 101 -14.20 0.51 -31.80
CA GLN A 101 -14.18 1.85 -31.20
C GLN A 101 -13.06 2.74 -31.78
N THR A 102 -13.36 4.00 -32.12
CA THR A 102 -12.38 5.09 -32.35
C THR A 102 -12.29 5.96 -31.09
N VAL A 103 -11.07 6.31 -30.67
CA VAL A 103 -10.84 7.19 -29.50
C VAL A 103 -10.35 8.54 -30.00
N ALA A 104 -11.19 9.57 -29.88
CA ALA A 104 -10.80 10.98 -29.99
C ALA A 104 -10.90 11.60 -28.59
N GLU A 105 -9.77 12.12 -28.07
CA GLU A 105 -9.68 12.69 -26.73
C GLU A 105 -10.52 13.98 -26.58
N ARG A 106 -11.40 14.01 -25.56
CA ARG A 106 -12.16 15.20 -25.15
C ARG A 106 -11.34 16.01 -24.15
N ILE A 107 -10.61 17.01 -24.64
CA ILE A 107 -10.07 18.10 -23.81
C ILE A 107 -11.04 19.30 -23.91
N GLY A 108 -11.64 19.69 -22.78
CA GLY A 108 -12.19 21.04 -22.58
C GLY A 108 -13.71 21.22 -22.71
N GLN A 109 -14.48 20.79 -21.72
CA GLN A 109 -15.70 21.50 -21.30
C GLN A 109 -15.83 21.48 -19.75
N PRO A 110 -16.27 22.59 -19.12
CA PRO A 110 -16.41 22.66 -17.66
C PRO A 110 -17.65 21.90 -17.17
N ASP A 111 -17.51 21.33 -15.98
CA ASP A 111 -18.54 20.59 -15.24
C ASP A 111 -19.77 21.48 -14.92
N PRO A 112 -20.98 21.11 -15.33
CA PRO A 112 -22.20 21.87 -15.05
C PRO A 112 -22.66 21.85 -13.58
N PHE A 113 -21.93 21.18 -12.67
CA PHE A 113 -22.31 21.06 -11.26
C PHE A 113 -21.36 21.74 -10.24
N ALA A 114 -20.45 22.62 -10.68
CA ALA A 114 -19.60 23.36 -9.75
C ALA A 114 -20.38 24.41 -8.92
N PRO A 115 -20.34 24.36 -7.56
CA PRO A 115 -20.99 25.37 -6.73
C PRO A 115 -20.26 26.73 -6.79
N THR A 116 -21.06 27.79 -6.75
CA THR A 116 -20.65 29.19 -6.89
C THR A 116 -19.71 29.66 -5.78
N SER A 117 -18.59 30.27 -6.17
CA SER A 117 -17.55 30.81 -5.30
C SER A 117 -17.98 32.08 -4.54
N SER A 118 -17.72 32.11 -3.22
CA SER A 118 -17.72 33.32 -2.39
C SER A 118 -16.33 34.01 -2.40
N PRO A 119 -16.23 35.32 -2.08
CA PRO A 119 -15.14 36.18 -2.54
C PRO A 119 -13.81 36.01 -1.78
N ALA A 120 -12.73 36.26 -2.52
CA ALA A 120 -11.33 36.06 -2.16
C ALA A 120 -10.86 36.91 -0.97
N ARG A 121 -10.16 36.26 -0.04
CA ARG A 121 -9.37 36.87 1.05
C ARG A 121 -7.91 36.96 0.60
N PRO A 122 -7.17 38.04 0.89
CA PRO A 122 -5.83 38.24 0.35
C PRO A 122 -4.84 37.19 0.88
N ALA A 123 -4.13 36.55 -0.06
CA ALA A 123 -3.16 35.50 0.18
C ALA A 123 -1.89 36.05 0.84
N SER A 124 -1.50 35.46 1.97
CA SER A 124 -0.11 35.48 2.40
C SER A 124 0.67 34.52 1.52
N LYS A 125 1.79 34.99 0.95
CA LYS A 125 2.69 34.16 0.14
C LYS A 125 3.18 32.97 0.98
N PRO A 126 2.99 31.71 0.55
CA PRO A 126 3.63 30.58 1.21
C PRO A 126 5.15 30.68 0.98
N PRO A 127 5.97 30.21 1.93
CA PRO A 127 7.40 30.07 1.71
C PRO A 127 7.63 29.20 0.47
N THR A 128 8.46 29.69 -0.44
CA THR A 128 8.97 28.97 -1.60
C THR A 128 9.82 27.80 -1.11
N GLY A 129 9.17 26.67 -0.85
CA GLY A 129 9.83 25.42 -0.51
C GLY A 129 10.37 24.75 -1.77
N ASP A 130 11.62 24.31 -1.71
CA ASP A 130 12.23 23.40 -2.67
C ASP A 130 11.26 22.27 -3.03
N GLY A 131 11.14 21.98 -4.32
CA GLY A 131 10.21 21.01 -4.90
C GLY A 131 10.52 19.54 -4.58
N ASN A 132 10.82 19.21 -3.32
CA ASN A 132 10.92 17.82 -2.89
C ASN A 132 9.52 17.21 -2.76
N ALA A 133 9.25 16.23 -3.62
CA ALA A 133 8.04 15.42 -3.54
C ALA A 133 7.93 14.79 -2.15
N ARG A 134 6.77 14.96 -1.51
CA ARG A 134 6.46 14.37 -0.20
C ARG A 134 6.47 12.85 -0.32
N THR A 135 6.88 12.15 0.74
CA THR A 135 6.86 10.68 0.73
C THR A 135 5.46 10.20 1.12
N THR A 136 4.77 9.49 0.22
CA THR A 136 3.42 8.97 0.45
C THR A 136 3.44 7.47 0.74
N PHE A 137 2.76 7.05 1.80
CA PHE A 137 2.57 5.65 2.20
C PHE A 137 1.09 5.25 2.07
N TYR A 138 0.83 4.24 1.26
CA TYR A 138 -0.49 3.63 1.12
C TYR A 138 -0.69 2.52 2.15
N ILE A 139 -1.71 2.66 2.98
CA ILE A 139 -2.05 1.72 4.04
C ILE A 139 -3.45 1.20 3.77
N HIS A 140 -3.64 -0.11 3.78
CA HIS A 140 -4.96 -0.68 3.55
C HIS A 140 -5.53 -1.27 4.82
N ALA A 141 -6.66 -0.72 5.26
CA ALA A 141 -7.38 -1.22 6.43
C ALA A 141 -8.31 -2.37 6.01
N LEU A 142 -7.90 -3.60 6.32
CA LEU A 142 -8.68 -4.80 6.11
C LEU A 142 -9.45 -5.16 7.40
N GLY A 143 -10.62 -5.73 7.25
CA GLY A 143 -11.35 -6.27 8.38
C GLY A 143 -12.84 -6.42 8.09
N PRO A 144 -13.52 -7.40 8.71
CA PRO A 144 -14.95 -7.61 8.52
C PRO A 144 -15.80 -6.38 8.89
N SER A 145 -17.08 -6.44 8.52
CA SER A 145 -18.04 -5.48 9.05
C SER A 145 -18.09 -5.58 10.59
N GLY A 146 -18.23 -4.45 11.28
CA GLY A 146 -18.25 -4.44 12.75
C GLY A 146 -16.90 -4.41 13.45
N SER A 147 -15.78 -4.63 12.74
CA SER A 147 -14.42 -4.57 13.34
C SER A 147 -13.99 -3.16 13.77
N GLY A 148 -14.75 -2.12 13.43
CA GLY A 148 -14.55 -0.76 13.91
C GLY A 148 -13.59 0.10 13.08
N LYS A 149 -13.33 -0.24 11.80
CA LYS A 149 -12.45 0.53 10.89
C LYS A 149 -12.66 2.05 10.94
N THR A 150 -13.86 2.52 10.67
CA THR A 150 -14.14 3.95 10.59
C THR A 150 -14.07 4.64 11.95
N VAL A 151 -14.52 3.98 13.02
CA VAL A 151 -14.39 4.48 14.40
C VAL A 151 -12.93 4.56 14.82
N PHE A 152 -12.11 3.58 14.42
CA PHE A 152 -10.67 3.58 14.61
C PHE A 152 -10.03 4.77 13.88
N MET A 153 -10.35 5.00 12.60
CA MET A 153 -9.81 6.14 11.83
C MET A 153 -10.21 7.49 12.42
N ALA A 154 -11.47 7.66 12.84
CA ALA A 154 -11.94 8.87 13.49
C ALA A 154 -11.20 9.12 14.82
N SER A 155 -10.95 8.07 15.58
CA SER A 155 -10.23 8.14 16.86
C SER A 155 -8.73 8.40 16.69
N LEU A 156 -8.10 7.78 15.69
CA LEU A 156 -6.71 8.05 15.28
C LEU A 156 -6.54 9.52 14.90
N TYR A 157 -7.40 10.04 14.01
CA TYR A 157 -7.34 11.44 13.61
C TYR A 157 -7.57 12.36 14.79
N ASN A 158 -8.58 12.11 15.63
CA ASN A 158 -8.85 12.96 16.79
C ASN A 158 -7.69 12.96 17.81
N ARG A 159 -7.08 11.78 18.05
CA ARG A 159 -5.90 11.63 18.91
C ARG A 159 -4.75 12.50 18.42
N LEU A 160 -4.52 12.56 17.12
CA LEU A 160 -3.32 13.16 16.52
C LEU A 160 -3.54 14.51 15.80
N ARG A 161 -4.77 15.02 15.66
CA ARG A 161 -5.04 16.28 14.92
C ARG A 161 -4.48 17.54 15.58
N LEU A 162 -4.32 17.49 16.91
CA LEU A 162 -3.74 18.59 17.70
C LEU A 162 -2.33 18.24 18.12
N ARG A 163 -1.46 19.25 18.16
CA ARG A 163 -0.10 19.12 18.68
C ARG A 163 -0.16 18.68 20.14
N ARG A 164 0.67 17.70 20.49
CA ARG A 164 0.84 17.21 21.86
C ARG A 164 2.30 17.36 22.31
N PRO A 165 2.58 17.59 23.60
CA PRO A 165 3.96 17.72 24.08
C PRO A 165 4.80 16.47 23.87
N GLU A 166 4.18 15.29 24.00
CA GLU A 166 4.85 14.00 23.87
C GLU A 166 5.13 13.56 22.42
N LEU A 167 4.55 14.26 21.43
CA LEU A 167 4.70 13.97 20.00
C LEU A 167 5.31 15.18 19.26
N ALA A 168 6.30 14.93 18.41
CA ALA A 168 6.91 15.95 17.56
C ALA A 168 5.96 16.40 16.45
N PHE A 169 4.96 15.56 16.12
CA PHE A 169 4.05 15.76 15.00
C PHE A 169 2.57 15.80 15.41
N HIS A 170 1.75 16.23 14.46
CA HIS A 170 0.30 16.11 14.46
C HIS A 170 -0.19 15.82 13.04
N LEU A 171 -1.39 15.29 12.88
CA LEU A 171 -1.97 14.99 11.59
C LEU A 171 -2.81 16.16 11.06
N LYS A 172 -2.66 16.42 9.77
CA LYS A 172 -3.59 17.23 8.97
C LYS A 172 -4.26 16.38 7.92
N THR A 173 -5.48 16.74 7.56
CA THR A 173 -6.19 16.20 6.39
C THR A 173 -6.89 17.35 5.66
N ASP A 174 -7.49 17.09 4.50
CA ASP A 174 -8.39 18.03 3.83
C ASP A 174 -9.66 18.30 4.66
N HIS A 175 -10.42 19.32 4.24
CA HIS A 175 -11.60 19.78 4.98
C HIS A 175 -12.69 18.70 5.07
N ASP A 176 -12.94 17.98 3.98
CA ASP A 176 -14.04 17.01 3.87
C ASP A 176 -13.76 15.79 4.75
N ASN A 177 -12.55 15.24 4.67
CA ASN A 177 -12.07 14.18 5.55
C ASN A 177 -12.09 14.61 7.02
N SER A 178 -11.66 15.84 7.32
CA SER A 178 -11.70 16.35 8.69
C SER A 178 -13.14 16.47 9.20
N LEU A 179 -14.06 17.00 8.39
CA LEU A 179 -15.46 17.16 8.77
C LEU A 179 -16.09 15.80 9.02
N HIS A 180 -15.90 14.84 8.12
CA HIS A 180 -16.45 13.50 8.24
C HIS A 180 -15.93 12.78 9.50
N LEU A 181 -14.61 12.72 9.68
CA LEU A 181 -14.01 12.02 10.83
C LEU A 181 -14.38 12.69 12.15
N ASN A 182 -14.53 14.02 12.19
CA ASN A 182 -15.01 14.73 13.37
C ASN A 182 -16.49 14.41 13.67
N THR A 183 -17.34 14.33 12.65
CA THR A 183 -18.74 13.93 12.81
C THR A 183 -18.85 12.53 13.39
N VAL A 184 -18.13 11.56 12.83
CA VAL A 184 -18.09 10.18 13.36
C VAL A 184 -17.58 10.17 14.80
N PHE A 185 -16.50 10.90 15.10
CA PHE A 185 -15.96 10.97 16.45
C PHE A 185 -16.96 11.58 17.45
N ASN A 186 -17.63 12.68 17.08
CA ASN A 186 -18.60 13.35 17.93
C ASN A 186 -19.82 12.45 18.18
N GLN A 187 -20.31 11.75 17.15
CA GLN A 187 -21.38 10.78 17.29
C GLN A 187 -20.99 9.65 18.24
N VAL A 188 -19.75 9.15 18.15
CA VAL A 188 -19.25 8.12 19.07
C VAL A 188 -19.16 8.66 20.49
N ALA A 189 -18.61 9.87 20.67
CA ALA A 189 -18.40 10.49 21.98
C ALA A 189 -19.70 10.91 22.69
N ASN A 190 -20.77 11.20 21.96
CA ASN A 190 -22.05 11.58 22.53
C ASN A 190 -22.81 10.35 23.06
N PRO A 191 -23.06 10.22 24.38
CA PRO A 191 -23.77 9.06 24.94
C PRO A 191 -25.23 8.95 24.47
N ASP A 192 -25.85 10.07 24.07
CA ASP A 192 -27.26 10.13 23.66
C ASP A 192 -27.46 9.75 22.18
N GLU A 193 -26.38 9.66 21.39
CA GLU A 193 -26.43 9.26 20.00
C GLU A 193 -26.17 7.76 19.83
N MET A 194 -26.78 7.15 18.82
CA MET A 194 -26.47 5.78 18.42
C MET A 194 -25.05 5.67 17.88
N TRP A 195 -24.48 4.46 17.93
CA TRP A 195 -23.23 4.15 17.24
C TRP A 195 -23.34 4.45 15.74
N PRO A 196 -22.26 4.93 15.09
CA PRO A 196 -22.24 5.19 13.66
C PRO A 196 -22.57 3.93 12.88
N THR A 197 -23.33 4.09 11.79
CA THR A 197 -23.69 2.99 10.90
C THR A 197 -22.46 2.49 10.13
N ALA A 198 -22.51 1.24 9.67
CA ALA A 198 -21.46 0.68 8.86
C ALA A 198 -21.28 1.48 7.56
N THR A 199 -20.02 1.68 7.17
CA THR A 199 -19.61 2.39 5.95
C THR A 199 -20.20 1.72 4.72
N GLN A 200 -20.85 2.51 3.86
CA GLN A 200 -21.54 2.04 2.67
C GLN A 200 -20.69 2.17 1.39
N GLY A 201 -19.53 2.83 1.45
CA GLY A 201 -18.67 3.11 0.29
C GLY A 201 -17.17 2.97 0.60
N VAL A 202 -16.36 3.09 -0.45
CA VAL A 202 -14.90 3.14 -0.35
C VAL A 202 -14.48 4.59 -0.10
N HIS A 203 -13.66 4.81 0.92
CA HIS A 203 -13.14 6.12 1.32
C HIS A 203 -11.62 6.10 1.42
N GLU A 204 -11.00 7.19 0.97
CA GLU A 204 -9.57 7.44 1.15
C GLU A 204 -9.33 8.53 2.19
N TRP A 205 -8.67 8.17 3.29
CA TRP A 205 -8.27 9.12 4.33
C TRP A 205 -6.82 9.55 4.10
N ARG A 206 -6.59 10.84 3.87
CA ARG A 206 -5.25 11.38 3.58
C ARG A 206 -4.71 12.17 4.78
N PHE A 207 -3.76 11.59 5.50
CA PHE A 207 -3.15 12.21 6.67
C PHE A 207 -1.73 12.68 6.37
N ARG A 208 -1.49 13.98 6.50
CA ARG A 208 -0.16 14.58 6.42
C ARG A 208 0.41 14.75 7.83
N ALA A 209 1.57 14.17 8.09
CA ALA A 209 2.27 14.33 9.35
C ALA A 209 3.00 15.68 9.35
N ARG A 210 2.49 16.64 10.14
CA ARG A 210 3.06 17.97 10.26
C ARG A 210 3.94 18.11 11.49
N LEU A 211 5.15 18.60 11.26
CA LEU A 211 6.11 18.96 12.29
C LEU A 211 6.34 20.47 12.30
N SER A 212 6.05 21.12 13.42
CA SER A 212 6.26 22.56 13.60
C SER A 212 7.55 22.83 14.37
N SER A 213 8.40 23.73 13.88
CA SER A 213 9.67 24.14 14.46
C SER A 213 9.79 25.68 14.48
N PRO A 214 10.83 26.27 15.10
CA PRO A 214 11.11 27.70 14.97
C PRO A 214 11.37 28.16 13.52
N ALA A 215 11.87 27.28 12.66
CA ALA A 215 12.13 27.58 11.25
C ALA A 215 10.88 27.53 10.36
N GLY A 216 9.80 26.91 10.84
CA GLY A 216 8.55 26.75 10.09
C GLY A 216 7.89 25.40 10.29
N ASP A 217 6.89 25.14 9.45
CA ASP A 217 6.15 23.89 9.42
C ASP A 217 6.58 23.03 8.24
N PHE A 218 6.77 21.74 8.52
CA PHE A 218 7.19 20.73 7.55
C PHE A 218 6.15 19.62 7.48
N GLU A 219 5.93 19.08 6.28
CA GLU A 219 4.97 17.99 6.01
C GLU A 219 5.64 16.87 5.20
N PRO A 220 6.67 16.19 5.76
CA PRO A 220 7.55 15.30 5.00
C PRO A 220 6.88 13.98 4.56
N ILE A 221 5.80 13.59 5.24
CA ILE A 221 5.11 12.30 5.05
C ILE A 221 3.61 12.49 4.89
N GLU A 222 3.03 11.76 3.94
CA GLU A 222 1.60 11.55 3.80
C GLU A 222 1.25 10.06 3.95
N PHE A 223 0.19 9.76 4.68
CA PHE A 223 -0.41 8.45 4.82
C PHE A 223 -1.77 8.44 4.12
N VAL A 224 -2.01 7.45 3.26
CA VAL A 224 -3.28 7.27 2.56
C VAL A 224 -3.89 5.96 3.02
N TYR A 225 -4.95 6.05 3.82
CA TYR A 225 -5.72 4.89 4.27
C TYR A 225 -6.86 4.61 3.32
N LEU A 226 -6.97 3.36 2.86
CA LEU A 226 -8.15 2.88 2.15
C LEU A 226 -9.09 2.18 3.14
N ASP A 227 -10.28 2.75 3.35
CA ASP A 227 -11.38 2.16 4.12
C ASP A 227 -12.50 1.74 3.16
N TYR A 228 -12.95 0.50 3.25
CA TYR A 228 -14.01 -0.02 2.39
C TYR A 228 -14.97 -0.91 3.19
N PRO A 229 -16.20 -1.14 2.69
CA PRO A 229 -17.18 -1.95 3.40
C PRO A 229 -16.68 -3.39 3.51
N GLY A 230 -16.69 -3.96 4.72
CA GLY A 230 -16.08 -5.27 4.98
C GLY A 230 -16.66 -6.42 4.14
N GLY A 231 -17.93 -6.30 3.70
CA GLY A 231 -18.59 -7.30 2.87
C GLY A 231 -18.16 -7.30 1.39
N VAL A 232 -17.38 -6.31 0.94
CA VAL A 232 -16.95 -6.22 -0.47
C VAL A 232 -16.03 -7.37 -0.84
N LEU A 233 -15.13 -7.78 0.05
CA LEU A 233 -14.16 -8.85 -0.23
C LEU A 233 -14.73 -10.26 -0.08
N THR A 234 -15.81 -10.42 0.69
CA THR A 234 -16.40 -11.72 1.00
C THR A 234 -17.56 -12.08 0.07
N ASN A 235 -17.93 -11.21 -0.88
CA ASN A 235 -19.07 -11.43 -1.76
C ASN A 235 -18.68 -12.27 -3.00
N PRO A 236 -19.16 -13.51 -3.17
CA PRO A 236 -18.80 -14.35 -4.32
C PRO A 236 -19.24 -13.76 -5.67
N ARG A 237 -20.28 -12.91 -5.66
CA ARG A 237 -20.79 -12.23 -6.87
C ARG A 237 -19.86 -11.10 -7.34
N ALA A 238 -18.88 -10.73 -6.53
CA ALA A 238 -17.90 -9.69 -6.83
C ALA A 238 -16.83 -10.10 -7.85
N ALA A 239 -16.63 -11.39 -8.11
CA ALA A 239 -15.50 -11.88 -8.90
C ALA A 239 -15.45 -11.30 -10.33
N GLY A 240 -16.60 -10.91 -10.89
CA GLY A 240 -16.70 -10.29 -12.22
C GLY A 240 -16.83 -8.76 -12.21
N ASP A 241 -16.83 -8.11 -11.05
CA ASP A 241 -16.99 -6.66 -10.94
C ASP A 241 -15.64 -5.94 -11.16
N PRO A 242 -15.49 -5.13 -12.23
CA PRO A 242 -14.26 -4.38 -12.48
C PRO A 242 -13.82 -3.49 -11.32
N ALA A 243 -14.77 -2.90 -10.57
CA ALA A 243 -14.45 -2.03 -9.44
C ALA A 243 -13.82 -2.83 -8.29
N ILE A 244 -14.22 -4.08 -8.11
CA ILE A 244 -13.66 -4.95 -7.07
C ILE A 244 -12.30 -5.50 -7.52
N GLN A 245 -12.11 -5.78 -8.80
CA GLN A 245 -10.80 -6.13 -9.34
C GLN A 245 -9.81 -4.96 -9.22
N GLU A 246 -10.26 -3.74 -9.45
CA GLU A 246 -9.46 -2.54 -9.21
C GLU A 246 -9.13 -2.39 -7.72
N LEU A 247 -10.12 -2.56 -6.83
CA LEU A 247 -9.89 -2.55 -5.39
C LEU A 247 -8.85 -3.59 -4.97
N VAL A 248 -8.99 -4.86 -5.39
CA VAL A 248 -8.02 -5.92 -5.09
C VAL A 248 -6.63 -5.58 -5.65
N THR A 249 -6.57 -5.01 -6.85
CA THR A 249 -5.30 -4.55 -7.45
C THR A 249 -4.64 -3.47 -6.59
N ARG A 250 -5.42 -2.50 -6.10
CA ARG A 250 -4.96 -1.48 -5.17
C ARG A 250 -4.53 -2.09 -3.84
N LEU A 251 -5.27 -3.06 -3.30
CA LEU A 251 -4.93 -3.73 -2.04
C LEU A 251 -3.56 -4.41 -2.10
N ARG A 252 -3.18 -4.90 -3.28
CA ARG A 252 -1.86 -5.50 -3.53
C ARG A 252 -0.72 -4.48 -3.63
N SER A 253 -0.99 -3.17 -3.70
CA SER A 253 0.03 -2.12 -3.78
C SER A 253 0.28 -1.38 -2.46
N ALA A 254 -0.21 -1.91 -1.33
CA ALA A 254 0.02 -1.32 -0.01
C ALA A 254 1.51 -1.27 0.36
N ASN A 255 1.92 -0.18 1.00
CA ASN A 255 3.18 -0.10 1.73
C ASN A 255 3.10 -0.79 3.10
N ALA A 256 1.90 -0.94 3.66
CA ALA A 256 1.60 -1.74 4.83
C ALA A 256 0.13 -2.21 4.83
N LEU A 257 -0.14 -3.37 5.40
CA LEU A 257 -1.50 -3.84 5.64
C LEU A 257 -1.89 -3.66 7.11
N LEU A 258 -3.09 -3.16 7.34
CA LEU A 258 -3.67 -2.99 8.66
C LEU A 258 -4.89 -3.91 8.78
N ILE A 259 -4.80 -5.03 9.48
CA ILE A 259 -5.87 -6.02 9.60
C ILE A 259 -6.54 -5.85 10.96
N LEU A 260 -7.76 -5.29 10.98
CA LEU A 260 -8.50 -5.02 12.21
C LEU A 260 -9.27 -6.27 12.65
N LEU A 261 -8.81 -6.85 13.75
CA LEU A 261 -9.43 -7.96 14.46
C LEU A 261 -10.49 -7.41 15.43
N ASP A 262 -11.73 -7.89 15.33
CA ASP A 262 -12.82 -7.44 16.19
C ASP A 262 -12.65 -8.01 17.60
N GLY A 263 -12.35 -7.16 18.59
CA GLY A 263 -12.19 -7.57 19.97
C GLY A 263 -13.39 -8.30 20.56
N GLN A 264 -14.62 -8.02 20.11
CA GLN A 264 -15.79 -8.76 20.58
C GLN A 264 -15.78 -10.21 20.07
N ALA A 265 -15.44 -10.41 18.80
CA ALA A 265 -15.29 -11.75 18.24
C ALA A 265 -14.08 -12.48 18.84
N MET A 266 -12.99 -11.76 19.12
CA MET A 266 -11.85 -12.31 19.86
C MET A 266 -12.22 -12.71 21.28
N LEU A 267 -13.02 -11.92 22.00
CA LEU A 267 -13.53 -12.28 23.32
C LEU A 267 -14.35 -13.57 23.27
N SER A 268 -15.24 -13.71 22.28
CA SER A 268 -15.98 -14.95 22.03
C SER A 268 -15.05 -16.13 21.71
N LEU A 269 -13.98 -15.91 20.92
CA LEU A 269 -12.99 -16.94 20.60
C LEU A 269 -12.23 -17.40 21.84
N MET A 270 -11.84 -16.46 22.73
CA MET A 270 -11.17 -16.75 24.00
C MET A 270 -12.07 -17.56 24.94
N ARG A 271 -13.39 -17.35 24.88
CA ARG A 271 -14.39 -18.09 25.66
C ARG A 271 -14.80 -19.44 25.04
N GLY A 272 -14.27 -19.79 23.86
CA GLY A 272 -14.65 -21.01 23.13
C GLY A 272 -16.08 -20.97 22.56
N GLU A 273 -16.61 -19.77 22.33
CA GLU A 273 -17.96 -19.60 21.79
C GLU A 273 -17.95 -19.77 20.27
N ARG A 274 -19.01 -20.39 19.72
CA ARG A 274 -19.15 -20.68 18.29
C ARG A 274 -18.96 -19.45 17.39
N HIS A 275 -19.38 -18.27 17.84
CA HIS A 275 -19.23 -17.04 17.08
C HIS A 275 -17.76 -16.67 16.84
N GLY A 276 -16.91 -16.83 17.86
CA GLY A 276 -15.47 -16.53 17.74
C GLY A 276 -14.75 -17.50 16.79
N HIS A 277 -15.10 -18.79 16.83
CA HIS A 277 -14.59 -19.77 15.88
C HIS A 277 -14.98 -19.45 14.44
N ARG A 278 -16.27 -19.16 14.20
CA ARG A 278 -16.76 -18.75 12.87
C ARG A 278 -16.06 -17.49 12.36
N TYR A 279 -15.80 -16.54 13.24
CA TYR A 279 -15.10 -15.30 12.87
C TYR A 279 -13.70 -15.57 12.30
N LEU A 280 -12.94 -16.46 12.94
CA LEU A 280 -11.61 -16.84 12.48
C LEU A 280 -11.66 -17.69 11.20
N GLU A 281 -12.56 -18.66 11.14
CA GLU A 281 -12.68 -19.61 10.02
C GLU A 281 -13.27 -19.01 8.73
N PHE A 282 -14.13 -17.99 8.83
CA PHE A 282 -14.89 -17.47 7.70
C PHE A 282 -14.77 -15.97 7.51
N ASP A 283 -14.96 -15.19 8.58
CA ASP A 283 -15.05 -13.73 8.42
C ASP A 283 -13.67 -13.12 8.14
N LEU A 284 -12.60 -13.69 8.73
CA LEU A 284 -11.23 -13.22 8.51
C LEU A 284 -10.55 -13.76 7.26
N THR A 285 -11.05 -14.84 6.66
CA THR A 285 -10.37 -15.59 5.59
C THR A 285 -9.90 -14.71 4.44
N SER A 286 -10.77 -13.84 3.90
CA SER A 286 -10.39 -12.94 2.81
C SER A 286 -9.30 -11.93 3.20
N SER A 287 -9.26 -11.50 4.47
CA SER A 287 -8.19 -10.62 4.95
C SER A 287 -6.86 -11.37 5.08
N LEU A 288 -6.89 -12.63 5.54
CA LEU A 288 -5.73 -13.49 5.64
C LEU A 288 -5.17 -13.88 4.25
N GLU A 289 -6.03 -14.16 3.27
CA GLU A 289 -5.62 -14.43 1.88
C GLU A 289 -4.90 -13.22 1.24
N ILE A 290 -5.43 -12.01 1.46
CA ILE A 290 -4.78 -10.78 0.99
C ILE A 290 -3.45 -10.58 1.72
N ALA A 291 -3.42 -10.85 3.02
CA ALA A 291 -2.20 -10.81 3.80
C ALA A 291 -1.17 -11.77 3.20
N GLN A 292 -1.52 -13.03 2.96
CA GLN A 292 -0.65 -14.04 2.37
C GLN A 292 -0.03 -13.59 1.03
N GLN A 293 -0.84 -12.97 0.17
CA GLN A 293 -0.40 -12.50 -1.15
C GLN A 293 0.42 -11.18 -1.11
N SER A 294 0.43 -10.47 0.02
CA SER A 294 1.15 -9.20 0.13
C SER A 294 2.65 -9.42 0.33
N ARG A 295 3.46 -8.40 0.04
CA ARG A 295 4.90 -8.40 0.35
C ARG A 295 5.31 -7.29 1.30
N CYS A 296 4.36 -6.68 1.99
CA CYS A 296 4.62 -5.54 2.87
C CYS A 296 4.40 -5.92 4.34
N PRO A 297 4.85 -5.08 5.29
CA PRO A 297 4.56 -5.26 6.70
C PRO A 297 3.07 -5.43 6.98
N VAL A 298 2.73 -6.26 7.97
CA VAL A 298 1.35 -6.58 8.34
C VAL A 298 1.12 -6.27 9.81
N HIS A 299 0.12 -5.44 10.09
CA HIS A 299 -0.29 -5.06 11.44
C HIS A 299 -1.67 -5.64 11.74
N PHE A 300 -1.74 -6.70 12.53
CA PHE A 300 -2.98 -7.18 13.13
C PHE A 300 -3.34 -6.28 14.30
N VAL A 301 -4.45 -5.55 14.21
CA VAL A 301 -4.91 -4.65 15.28
C VAL A 301 -6.13 -5.23 15.94
N ILE A 302 -5.99 -5.64 17.20
CA ILE A 302 -7.15 -6.07 18.01
C ILE A 302 -7.89 -4.82 18.46
N THR A 303 -8.96 -4.48 17.75
CA THR A 303 -9.84 -3.36 18.12
C THR A 303 -10.71 -3.73 19.31
N LYS A 304 -11.36 -2.74 19.92
CA LYS A 304 -12.19 -2.94 21.12
C LYS A 304 -11.42 -3.67 22.24
N TRP A 305 -10.11 -3.43 22.35
CA TRP A 305 -9.24 -4.09 23.33
C TRP A 305 -9.72 -3.92 24.78
N ASP A 306 -10.46 -2.84 25.05
CA ASP A 306 -11.14 -2.60 26.32
C ASP A 306 -12.06 -3.74 26.75
N LEU A 307 -12.57 -4.56 25.83
CA LEU A 307 -13.38 -5.74 26.14
C LEU A 307 -12.57 -6.95 26.62
N LEU A 308 -11.28 -7.03 26.25
CA LEU A 308 -10.42 -8.18 26.55
C LEU A 308 -9.51 -7.93 27.75
N HIS A 309 -9.01 -6.70 27.90
CA HIS A 309 -7.88 -6.38 28.78
C HIS A 309 -8.07 -6.74 30.27
N GLU A 310 -9.31 -6.83 30.76
CA GLU A 310 -9.57 -7.22 32.16
C GLU A 310 -9.44 -8.73 32.38
N ALA A 311 -9.71 -9.53 31.35
CA ALA A 311 -9.79 -10.99 31.44
C ALA A 311 -8.62 -11.71 30.76
N TYR A 312 -7.99 -11.08 29.77
CA TYR A 312 -6.95 -11.70 28.94
C TYR A 312 -5.78 -10.75 28.72
N THR A 313 -4.57 -11.32 28.76
CA THR A 313 -3.34 -10.64 28.35
C THR A 313 -3.18 -10.70 26.84
N LEU A 314 -2.29 -9.86 26.28
CA LEU A 314 -1.94 -9.93 24.86
C LEU A 314 -1.31 -11.30 24.50
N ASP A 315 -0.46 -11.86 25.37
CA ASP A 315 0.10 -13.21 25.21
C ASP A 315 -1.00 -14.27 25.05
N ALA A 316 -2.03 -14.25 25.92
CA ALA A 316 -3.10 -15.23 25.84
C ALA A 316 -3.88 -15.15 24.52
N VAL A 317 -4.11 -13.94 24.01
CA VAL A 317 -4.79 -13.74 22.73
C VAL A 317 -3.90 -14.15 21.56
N ARG A 318 -2.60 -13.82 21.60
CA ARG A 318 -1.60 -14.29 20.62
C ARG A 318 -1.59 -15.81 20.57
N ASP A 319 -1.45 -16.47 21.71
CA ASP A 319 -1.33 -17.93 21.78
C ASP A 319 -2.63 -18.60 21.28
N ARG A 320 -3.79 -17.98 21.55
CA ARG A 320 -5.07 -18.46 21.01
C ARG A 320 -5.16 -18.34 19.49
N LEU A 321 -4.66 -17.23 18.92
CA LEU A 321 -4.59 -17.04 17.47
C LEU A 321 -3.62 -18.02 16.81
N MET A 322 -2.43 -18.20 17.40
CA MET A 322 -1.41 -19.13 16.90
C MET A 322 -1.80 -20.61 17.06
N ALA A 323 -2.82 -20.92 17.84
CA ALA A 323 -3.40 -22.26 17.92
C ALA A 323 -4.35 -22.59 16.76
N ASP A 324 -4.70 -21.62 15.92
CA ASP A 324 -5.42 -21.83 14.66
C ASP A 324 -4.41 -22.09 13.52
N GLU A 325 -4.58 -23.22 12.82
CA GLU A 325 -3.64 -23.68 11.79
C GLU A 325 -3.49 -22.66 10.65
N ASN A 326 -4.60 -22.06 10.18
CA ASN A 326 -4.53 -21.11 9.07
C ASN A 326 -3.79 -19.83 9.47
N PHE A 327 -4.01 -19.35 10.70
CA PHE A 327 -3.31 -18.18 11.20
C PHE A 327 -1.82 -18.49 11.42
N SER A 328 -1.48 -19.61 12.07
CA SER A 328 -0.07 -19.98 12.29
C SER A 328 0.69 -20.20 10.99
N ASP A 329 0.08 -20.87 10.01
CA ASP A 329 0.68 -21.17 8.72
C ASP A 329 0.92 -19.89 7.93
N LEU A 330 -0.01 -18.93 7.97
CA LEU A 330 0.20 -17.60 7.38
C LEU A 330 1.42 -16.91 7.97
N ILE A 331 1.54 -16.88 9.30
CA ILE A 331 2.66 -16.22 9.98
C ILE A 331 3.98 -16.92 9.63
N ALA A 332 4.01 -18.25 9.69
CA ALA A 332 5.20 -19.04 9.37
C ALA A 332 5.64 -18.83 7.92
N ALA A 333 4.73 -18.99 6.96
CA ALA A 333 5.02 -18.78 5.54
C ALA A 333 5.50 -17.35 5.27
N LYS A 334 4.91 -16.35 5.93
CA LYS A 334 5.36 -14.97 5.79
C LYS A 334 6.77 -14.75 6.28
N VAL A 335 7.09 -15.24 7.48
CA VAL A 335 8.43 -15.09 8.08
C VAL A 335 9.49 -15.81 7.24
N GLU A 336 9.14 -16.95 6.64
CA GLU A 336 10.03 -17.71 5.75
C GLU A 336 10.23 -17.01 4.40
N ASP A 337 9.14 -16.58 3.74
CA ASP A 337 9.19 -16.05 2.38
C ASP A 337 9.68 -14.59 2.32
N ILE A 338 9.37 -13.79 3.36
CA ILE A 338 9.52 -12.34 3.34
C ILE A 338 9.91 -11.84 4.74
N PRO A 339 11.10 -11.21 4.91
CA PRO A 339 11.52 -10.63 6.19
C PRO A 339 10.80 -9.29 6.49
N ALA A 340 9.48 -9.25 6.33
CA ALA A 340 8.63 -8.11 6.63
C ALA A 340 8.11 -8.21 8.07
N PRO A 341 8.16 -7.14 8.87
CA PRO A 341 7.59 -7.14 10.21
C PRO A 341 6.11 -7.50 10.25
N ILE A 342 5.74 -8.34 11.20
CA ILE A 342 4.36 -8.73 11.49
C ILE A 342 4.07 -8.44 12.96
N ARG A 343 3.01 -7.65 13.20
CA ARG A 343 2.68 -7.13 14.54
C ARG A 343 1.27 -7.49 14.97
N LEU A 344 1.08 -7.66 16.27
CA LEU A 344 -0.20 -7.78 16.96
C LEU A 344 -0.36 -6.62 17.94
N ILE A 345 -1.23 -5.66 17.62
CA ILE A 345 -1.38 -4.39 18.35
C ILE A 345 -2.78 -4.33 18.98
N PRO A 346 -2.92 -4.37 20.32
CA PRO A 346 -4.16 -4.09 20.99
C PRO A 346 -4.47 -2.59 20.95
N ALA A 347 -5.65 -2.23 20.45
CA ALA A 347 -6.12 -0.86 20.38
C ALA A 347 -7.58 -0.74 20.82
N SER A 348 -7.90 0.37 21.51
CA SER A 348 -9.28 0.76 21.80
C SER A 348 -9.52 2.17 21.27
N ALA A 349 -10.42 2.27 20.30
CA ALA A 349 -10.80 3.56 19.72
C ALA A 349 -11.48 4.48 20.74
N VAL A 350 -12.25 3.90 21.66
CA VAL A 350 -13.03 4.66 22.65
C VAL A 350 -12.39 4.71 24.04
N GLY A 351 -11.54 3.74 24.36
CA GLY A 351 -10.90 3.64 25.66
C GLY A 351 -11.65 2.79 26.68
N PHE A 352 -10.94 2.50 27.77
CA PHE A 352 -11.42 1.63 28.83
C PHE A 352 -12.64 2.19 29.57
N GLY A 353 -13.67 1.35 29.69
CA GLY A 353 -14.92 1.66 30.39
C GLY A 353 -15.85 2.64 29.67
N PHE A 354 -15.53 3.10 28.46
CA PHE A 354 -16.41 3.95 27.66
C PHE A 354 -17.65 3.20 27.18
N ALA A 355 -17.48 1.94 26.80
CA ALA A 355 -18.55 1.06 26.36
C ALA A 355 -18.54 -0.24 27.16
N LYS A 356 -19.69 -0.91 27.21
CA LYS A 356 -19.82 -2.26 27.75
C LYS A 356 -20.67 -3.10 26.79
N ALA A 357 -20.32 -4.37 26.66
CA ALA A 357 -21.12 -5.32 25.91
C ALA A 357 -22.36 -5.72 26.73
N LEU A 358 -23.54 -5.67 26.11
CA LEU A 358 -24.79 -6.20 26.65
C LEU A 358 -24.89 -7.71 26.36
N PRO A 359 -25.74 -8.46 27.08
CA PRO A 359 -25.99 -9.88 26.78
C PRO A 359 -26.48 -10.15 25.35
N SER A 360 -27.11 -9.16 24.71
CA SER A 360 -27.54 -9.21 23.31
C SER A 360 -26.36 -9.17 22.32
N GLY A 361 -25.16 -8.82 22.77
CA GLY A 361 -24.00 -8.52 21.93
C GLY A 361 -23.95 -7.07 21.45
N GLU A 362 -24.95 -6.24 21.77
CA GLU A 362 -24.91 -4.81 21.49
C GLU A 362 -23.96 -4.08 22.44
N MET A 363 -23.42 -2.95 21.99
CA MET A 363 -22.55 -2.11 22.79
C MET A 363 -23.34 -0.94 23.38
N GLU A 364 -23.33 -0.79 24.70
CA GLU A 364 -23.93 0.35 25.40
C GLU A 364 -22.85 1.35 25.81
N LYS A 365 -23.07 2.64 25.52
CA LYS A 365 -22.21 3.74 25.98
C LYS A 365 -22.46 3.99 27.46
N THR A 366 -21.40 4.13 28.25
CA THR A 366 -21.50 4.31 29.71
C THR A 366 -21.58 5.77 30.15
N GLY A 367 -21.39 6.72 29.21
CA GLY A 367 -21.26 8.14 29.51
C GLY A 367 -19.90 8.58 30.03
N ARG A 368 -18.92 7.66 30.17
CA ARG A 368 -17.55 8.02 30.50
C ARG A 368 -16.89 8.78 29.35
N SER A 369 -15.84 9.56 29.66
CA SER A 369 -15.11 10.28 28.63
C SER A 369 -14.31 9.35 27.74
N LEU A 370 -14.31 9.64 26.44
CA LEU A 370 -13.56 8.92 25.42
C LEU A 370 -12.04 9.11 25.64
N ARG A 371 -11.30 8.00 25.77
CA ARG A 371 -9.85 7.98 26.03
C ARG A 371 -9.17 6.91 25.18
N PRO A 372 -8.91 7.17 23.89
CA PRO A 372 -8.38 6.15 22.99
C PRO A 372 -7.07 5.58 23.53
N HIS A 373 -6.89 4.28 23.34
CA HIS A 373 -5.71 3.55 23.77
C HIS A 373 -5.02 2.94 22.55
N ASN A 374 -3.73 3.23 22.38
CA ASN A 374 -2.85 2.68 21.34
C ASN A 374 -3.33 2.90 19.89
N VAL A 375 -4.25 3.84 19.64
CA VAL A 375 -4.77 4.07 18.28
C VAL A 375 -3.71 4.62 17.33
N GLU A 376 -2.71 5.33 17.86
CA GLU A 376 -1.57 5.86 17.12
C GLU A 376 -0.55 4.80 16.72
N LEU A 377 -0.46 3.68 17.45
CA LEU A 377 0.61 2.69 17.30
C LEU A 377 0.69 2.11 15.88
N PRO A 378 -0.42 1.71 15.23
CA PRO A 378 -0.33 1.19 13.88
C PRO A 378 0.19 2.21 12.87
N LEU A 379 -0.15 3.50 13.02
CA LEU A 379 0.36 4.55 12.12
C LEU A 379 1.87 4.76 12.31
N VAL A 380 2.34 4.86 13.56
CA VAL A 380 3.77 5.08 13.82
C VAL A 380 4.62 3.85 13.49
N SER A 381 4.03 2.65 13.45
CA SER A 381 4.73 1.41 13.07
C SER A 381 5.02 1.33 11.57
N VAL A 382 4.23 2.01 10.73
CA VAL A 382 4.32 1.90 9.26
C VAL A 382 5.71 2.27 8.75
N LEU A 383 6.28 3.39 9.23
CA LEU A 383 7.53 3.91 8.69
C LEU A 383 8.75 3.04 9.09
N PRO A 384 8.98 2.71 10.38
CA PRO A 384 10.06 1.81 10.77
C PRO A 384 9.95 0.45 10.09
N ASP A 385 8.76 -0.14 10.05
CA ASP A 385 8.57 -1.47 9.50
C ASP A 385 8.78 -1.50 7.98
N PHE A 386 8.32 -0.46 7.28
CA PHE A 386 8.56 -0.34 5.84
C PHE A 386 10.06 -0.23 5.53
N PHE A 387 10.81 0.57 6.29
CA PHE A 387 12.25 0.70 6.06
C PHE A 387 13.03 -0.55 6.47
N GLN A 388 12.64 -1.22 7.55
CA GLN A 388 13.20 -2.53 7.93
C GLN A 388 12.96 -3.55 6.82
N PHE A 389 11.72 -3.67 6.34
CA PHE A 389 11.40 -4.54 5.22
C PHE A 389 12.21 -4.19 3.97
N ALA A 390 12.25 -2.91 3.58
CA ALA A 390 13.01 -2.47 2.42
C ALA A 390 14.50 -2.79 2.55
N TYR A 391 15.08 -2.64 3.74
CA TYR A 391 16.48 -2.96 4.01
C TYR A 391 16.76 -4.46 3.85
N HIS A 392 15.94 -5.34 4.43
CA HIS A 392 16.14 -6.79 4.28
C HIS A 392 15.91 -7.26 2.84
N GLU A 393 14.93 -6.69 2.14
CA GLU A 393 14.72 -6.95 0.72
C GLU A 393 15.94 -6.53 -0.13
N MET A 394 16.66 -5.48 0.28
CA MET A 394 17.92 -5.09 -0.34
C MET A 394 19.06 -6.07 -0.02
N GLN A 395 19.22 -6.47 1.24
CA GLN A 395 20.28 -7.40 1.68
C GLN A 395 20.14 -8.80 1.07
N SER A 396 18.94 -9.38 1.07
CA SER A 396 18.68 -10.70 0.48
C SER A 396 19.02 -10.78 -1.02
N ARG A 397 19.17 -9.62 -1.68
CA ARG A 397 19.54 -9.51 -3.09
C ARG A 397 20.99 -9.10 -3.28
N GLU A 398 21.71 -8.72 -2.22
CA GLU A 398 23.12 -8.32 -2.28
C GLU A 398 23.97 -9.42 -2.90
N ASP A 399 23.79 -10.68 -2.48
CA ASP A 399 24.52 -11.83 -3.04
C ASP A 399 24.29 -12.03 -4.55
N THR A 400 23.13 -11.58 -5.06
CA THR A 400 22.80 -11.68 -6.49
C THR A 400 23.32 -10.45 -7.27
N LEU A 401 23.71 -9.37 -6.59
CA LEU A 401 23.91 -8.04 -7.19
C LEU A 401 25.29 -7.42 -6.94
N ALA A 402 25.98 -7.81 -5.88
CA ALA A 402 27.33 -7.36 -5.53
C ALA A 402 28.38 -8.24 -6.23
N PRO A 403 29.45 -7.66 -6.79
CA PRO A 403 30.62 -8.44 -7.19
C PRO A 403 31.28 -9.09 -5.97
N ASP A 404 31.69 -10.36 -6.09
CA ASP A 404 32.37 -11.23 -5.12
C ASP A 404 33.46 -10.58 -4.22
N TYR A 405 34.02 -9.44 -4.63
CA TYR A 405 35.07 -8.75 -3.88
C TYR A 405 34.54 -7.82 -2.78
N LEU A 406 33.30 -7.31 -2.88
CA LEU A 406 32.74 -6.39 -1.87
C LEU A 406 32.27 -7.13 -0.62
N SER A 407 31.65 -8.30 -0.78
CA SER A 407 31.22 -9.18 0.31
C SER A 407 32.39 -9.66 1.18
N ARG A 408 33.55 -9.93 0.56
CA ARG A 408 34.77 -10.35 1.27
C ARG A 408 35.47 -9.20 2.00
N ALA A 409 35.27 -7.96 1.55
CA ALA A 409 35.96 -6.79 2.08
C ALA A 409 35.21 -6.10 3.24
N SER A 410 33.91 -6.36 3.44
CA SER A 410 33.12 -5.82 4.56
C SER A 410 33.49 -6.45 5.91
N ALA A 411 33.92 -7.71 5.90
CA ALA A 411 34.35 -8.46 7.08
C ALA A 411 35.55 -7.85 7.82
N TRP A 412 36.37 -7.02 7.17
CA TRP A 412 37.65 -6.52 7.70
C TRP A 412 37.66 -5.02 8.04
N LEU A 413 36.51 -4.35 7.96
CA LEU A 413 36.41 -2.89 8.12
C LEU A 413 35.85 -2.50 9.48
N SER A 414 36.26 -1.33 9.97
CA SER A 414 35.68 -0.70 11.17
C SER A 414 34.30 -0.09 10.89
N ASP A 415 33.50 0.14 11.92
CA ASP A 415 32.09 0.60 11.84
C ASP A 415 31.91 1.87 10.99
N ASN A 416 32.81 2.85 11.15
CA ASN A 416 32.78 4.09 10.37
C ASN A 416 33.12 3.89 8.89
N GLN A 417 34.00 2.93 8.57
CA GLN A 417 34.36 2.59 7.20
C GLN A 417 33.27 1.74 6.54
N ARG A 418 32.52 0.96 7.32
CA ARG A 418 31.36 0.19 6.86
C ARG A 418 30.19 1.09 6.48
N ALA A 419 29.85 2.10 7.29
CA ALA A 419 28.79 3.06 6.94
C ALA A 419 29.08 3.79 5.61
N ALA A 420 30.32 4.26 5.42
CA ALA A 420 30.75 4.90 4.18
C ALA A 420 30.72 3.94 2.97
N LYS A 421 31.05 2.66 3.17
CA LYS A 421 30.95 1.64 2.12
C LYS A 421 29.52 1.19 1.84
N LEU A 422 28.65 1.08 2.84
CA LEU A 422 27.23 0.80 2.67
C LEU A 422 26.56 1.91 1.86
N GLN A 423 26.96 3.15 2.12
CA GLN A 423 26.51 4.29 1.33
C GLN A 423 27.08 4.25 -0.10
N ALA A 424 28.38 3.99 -0.28
CA ALA A 424 28.99 3.85 -1.61
C ALA A 424 28.47 2.63 -2.39
N PHE A 425 28.15 1.53 -1.71
CA PHE A 425 27.48 0.35 -2.27
C PHE A 425 26.05 0.69 -2.65
N ALA A 426 25.32 1.39 -1.78
CA ALA A 426 23.97 1.83 -2.08
C ALA A 426 23.98 2.69 -3.36
N GLU A 427 24.93 3.61 -3.49
CA GLU A 427 25.11 4.43 -4.69
C GLU A 427 25.50 3.60 -5.94
N ALA A 428 26.43 2.63 -5.81
CA ALA A 428 26.96 1.87 -6.95
C ALA A 428 26.09 0.68 -7.40
N ALA A 429 25.42 0.00 -6.46
CA ALA A 429 24.60 -1.19 -6.71
C ALA A 429 23.14 -0.84 -6.97
N MET A 430 22.68 0.36 -6.61
CA MET A 430 21.28 0.77 -6.76
C MET A 430 20.70 0.63 -8.17
N PRO A 431 21.42 0.96 -9.25
CA PRO A 431 20.87 0.81 -10.59
C PRO A 431 20.51 -0.64 -10.94
N LYS A 432 21.29 -1.61 -10.45
CA LYS A 432 21.06 -3.06 -10.68
C LYS A 432 20.01 -3.60 -9.72
N LEU A 433 20.08 -3.21 -8.45
CA LEU A 433 19.08 -3.55 -7.43
C LEU A 433 17.69 -3.01 -7.81
N LYS A 434 17.62 -1.80 -8.36
CA LYS A 434 16.42 -1.20 -8.96
C LYS A 434 15.81 -2.10 -10.03
N ARG A 435 16.61 -2.50 -11.04
CA ARG A 435 16.11 -3.38 -12.11
C ARG A 435 15.64 -4.72 -11.55
N ALA A 436 16.38 -5.30 -10.60
CA ALA A 436 15.99 -6.57 -10.00
C ALA A 436 14.70 -6.45 -9.16
N ILE A 437 14.55 -5.41 -8.33
CA ILE A 437 13.34 -5.17 -7.52
C ILE A 437 12.14 -4.84 -8.40
N VAL A 438 12.33 -4.05 -9.46
CA VAL A 438 11.27 -3.77 -10.44
C VAL A 438 10.90 -5.01 -11.26
N MET A 439 11.85 -5.88 -11.60
CA MET A 439 11.55 -7.11 -12.36
C MET A 439 10.80 -8.15 -11.53
N SER A 440 11.18 -8.32 -10.26
CA SER A 440 10.53 -9.29 -9.36
C SER A 440 9.26 -8.75 -8.71
N ASN A 441 9.17 -7.43 -8.56
CA ASN A 441 7.99 -6.74 -8.08
C ASN A 441 7.71 -5.50 -8.96
N PRO A 442 7.14 -5.70 -10.16
CA PRO A 442 6.80 -4.63 -11.11
C PRO A 442 5.92 -3.53 -10.50
N LYS A 443 5.28 -3.82 -9.37
CA LYS A 443 4.39 -2.91 -8.64
C LYS A 443 5.13 -1.94 -7.73
N LEU A 444 6.39 -2.22 -7.39
CA LEU A 444 7.28 -1.23 -6.77
C LEU A 444 7.84 -0.25 -7.81
N ALA A 445 7.70 -0.52 -9.12
CA ALA A 445 8.23 0.34 -10.17
C ALA A 445 7.73 1.78 -10.12
N PRO A 446 6.44 2.10 -9.85
CA PRO A 446 6.00 3.49 -9.70
C PRO A 446 6.62 4.17 -8.47
N LEU A 447 6.77 3.46 -7.34
CA LEU A 447 7.40 3.98 -6.12
C LEU A 447 8.91 4.19 -6.30
N LEU A 448 9.55 3.29 -7.03
CA LEU A 448 10.98 3.31 -7.36
C LEU A 448 11.30 4.22 -8.54
N ASN A 449 10.35 4.52 -9.44
CA ASN A 449 10.56 5.43 -10.57
C ASN A 449 10.44 6.92 -10.17
N VAL A 450 9.80 7.23 -9.05
CA VAL A 450 9.64 8.61 -8.57
C VAL A 450 10.86 9.10 -7.77
N ASP A 451 11.55 8.23 -7.02
CA ASP A 451 12.75 8.60 -6.23
C ASP A 451 13.53 7.35 -5.74
N THR A 452 14.12 6.57 -6.67
CA THR A 452 14.76 5.27 -6.35
C THR A 452 15.99 5.41 -5.47
N GLU A 453 16.84 6.38 -5.82
CA GLU A 453 18.03 6.72 -5.06
C GLU A 453 17.62 7.17 -3.65
N GLY A 454 16.51 7.91 -3.54
CA GLY A 454 15.94 8.29 -2.26
C GLY A 454 15.47 7.13 -1.40
N ILE A 455 14.65 6.18 -1.89
CA ILE A 455 14.10 5.11 -1.01
C ILE A 455 15.21 4.20 -0.47
N ALA A 456 16.13 3.75 -1.33
CA ALA A 456 17.20 2.86 -0.89
C ALA A 456 18.20 3.58 0.03
N ALA A 457 18.59 4.82 -0.30
CA ALA A 457 19.41 5.64 0.60
C ALA A 457 18.67 5.93 1.92
N LYS A 458 17.34 6.13 1.89
CA LYS A 458 16.51 6.28 3.10
C LYS A 458 16.47 5.00 3.93
N ALA A 459 16.37 3.81 3.31
CA ALA A 459 16.35 2.52 4.00
C ALA A 459 17.71 2.16 4.62
N VAL A 460 18.81 2.32 3.89
CA VAL A 460 20.17 2.14 4.44
C VAL A 460 20.46 3.18 5.50
N GLY A 461 20.13 4.44 5.24
CA GLY A 461 20.25 5.51 6.22
C GLY A 461 19.39 5.26 7.46
N PHE A 462 18.21 4.65 7.30
CA PHE A 462 17.36 4.24 8.43
C PHE A 462 18.06 3.17 9.26
N ALA A 463 18.59 2.12 8.64
CA ALA A 463 19.29 1.05 9.32
C ALA A 463 20.51 1.55 10.12
N LEU A 464 21.32 2.44 9.52
CA LEU A 464 22.45 3.07 10.19
C LEU A 464 22.01 3.95 11.37
N ARG A 465 20.97 4.76 11.17
CA ARG A 465 20.41 5.60 12.25
C ARG A 465 19.82 4.76 13.38
N LEU A 466 19.18 3.64 13.06
CA LEU A 466 18.60 2.71 14.03
C LEU A 466 19.69 2.04 14.90
N ALA A 467 20.82 1.69 14.30
CA ALA A 467 21.98 1.19 15.08
C ALA A 467 22.54 2.29 15.99
N GLN A 468 22.71 3.51 15.46
CA GLN A 468 23.19 4.66 16.23
C GLN A 468 22.24 5.03 17.39
N SER A 469 20.93 5.14 17.11
CA SER A 469 19.92 5.49 18.10
C SER A 469 19.89 4.48 19.25
N ARG A 470 20.09 3.18 18.97
CA ARG A 470 20.20 2.15 20.01
C ARG A 470 21.42 2.33 20.89
N ALA A 471 22.58 2.61 20.30
CA ALA A 471 23.79 2.88 21.06
C ALA A 471 23.61 4.11 21.97
N GLU A 472 23.05 5.19 21.42
CA GLU A 472 22.73 6.42 22.17
C GLU A 472 21.71 6.16 23.29
N ARG A 473 20.67 5.37 23.03
CA ARG A 473 19.66 4.97 24.02
C ARG A 473 20.22 4.12 25.14
N SER A 474 21.08 3.16 24.80
CA SER A 474 21.76 2.31 25.77
C SER A 474 22.68 3.12 26.68
N ALA A 475 23.38 4.12 26.13
CA ALA A 475 24.28 4.99 26.87
C ALA A 475 23.56 6.03 27.75
N ALA A 476 22.53 6.72 27.21
CA ALA A 476 21.86 7.82 27.90
C ALA A 476 20.69 7.36 28.79
N GLY A 477 20.13 6.19 28.55
CA GLY A 477 18.85 5.76 29.10
C GLY A 477 17.65 6.31 28.32
N ARG A 478 16.53 5.59 28.34
CA ARG A 478 15.36 5.86 27.47
C ARG A 478 14.72 7.22 27.69
N ALA A 479 14.51 7.61 28.95
CA ALA A 479 13.87 8.88 29.27
C ALA A 479 14.68 10.07 28.76
N ALA A 480 16.00 10.07 29.05
CA ALA A 480 16.92 11.10 28.57
C ALA A 480 17.01 11.12 27.03
N TYR A 481 17.02 9.94 26.40
CA TYR A 481 16.99 9.87 24.93
C TYR A 481 15.70 10.45 24.35
N ALA A 482 14.53 10.10 24.88
CA ALA A 482 13.24 10.65 24.44
C ALA A 482 13.19 12.19 24.59
N GLU A 483 13.72 12.73 25.68
CA GLU A 483 13.88 14.18 25.87
C GLU A 483 14.81 14.78 24.81
N SER A 484 15.92 14.11 24.50
CA SER A 484 16.89 14.56 23.49
C SER A 484 16.27 14.61 22.08
N VAL A 485 15.50 13.59 21.68
CA VAL A 485 14.75 13.56 20.41
C VAL A 485 13.75 14.71 20.38
N ASN A 486 13.01 14.96 21.47
CA ASN A 486 12.09 16.09 21.53
C ASN A 486 12.80 17.45 21.45
N ALA A 487 14.02 17.57 22.01
CA ALA A 487 14.82 18.79 21.94
C ALA A 487 15.33 19.09 20.51
N GLN A 488 15.62 18.05 19.70
CA GLN A 488 16.04 18.20 18.30
C GLN A 488 14.97 18.89 17.42
N ARG A 489 13.73 18.97 17.89
CA ARG A 489 12.66 19.74 17.22
C ARG A 489 13.03 21.20 16.97
N ALA A 490 13.78 21.82 17.89
CA ALA A 490 14.20 23.20 17.76
C ALA A 490 15.21 23.43 16.62
N SER A 491 15.98 22.40 16.27
CA SER A 491 16.98 22.45 15.20
C SER A 491 16.45 22.05 13.82
N VAL A 492 15.19 21.62 13.71
CA VAL A 492 14.60 21.26 12.40
C VAL A 492 14.45 22.51 11.54
N ASN A 493 15.08 22.51 10.38
CA ASN A 493 15.12 23.63 9.44
C ASN A 493 14.87 23.21 7.98
N SER A 494 14.51 21.95 7.73
CA SER A 494 14.23 21.41 6.40
C SER A 494 13.28 20.22 6.48
N GLU A 495 12.64 19.86 5.35
CA GLU A 495 11.81 18.65 5.21
C GLU A 495 12.60 17.36 5.49
N SER A 496 13.87 17.31 5.09
CA SER A 496 14.74 16.17 5.36
C SER A 496 15.02 16.01 6.86
N ALA A 497 15.36 17.10 7.56
CA ALA A 497 15.54 17.09 9.01
C ALA A 497 14.22 16.73 9.74
N ALA A 498 13.08 17.20 9.23
CA ALA A 498 11.78 16.83 9.77
C ALA A 498 11.49 15.33 9.62
N LEU A 499 11.74 14.76 8.43
CA LEU A 499 11.60 13.32 8.16
C LEU A 499 12.48 12.48 9.10
N GLN A 500 13.73 12.89 9.30
CA GLN A 500 14.65 12.22 10.21
C GLN A 500 14.13 12.23 11.65
N LEU A 501 13.65 13.37 12.13
CA LEU A 501 13.09 13.47 13.47
C LEU A 501 11.82 12.63 13.65
N LEU A 502 10.92 12.61 12.65
CA LEU A 502 9.76 11.72 12.67
C LEU A 502 10.17 10.25 12.75
N THR A 503 11.17 9.86 11.96
CA THR A 503 11.69 8.50 11.93
C THR A 503 12.21 8.07 13.30
N LEU A 504 13.04 8.90 13.95
CA LEU A 504 13.58 8.64 15.29
C LEU A 504 12.47 8.55 16.35
N GLN A 505 11.47 9.42 16.27
CA GLN A 505 10.35 9.38 17.22
C GLN A 505 9.47 8.15 17.02
N PHE A 506 9.19 7.76 15.79
CA PHE A 506 8.37 6.58 15.48
C PHE A 506 9.07 5.31 15.94
N GLU A 507 10.36 5.21 15.66
CA GLU A 507 11.23 4.14 16.16
C GLU A 507 11.21 4.06 17.69
N GLN A 508 11.37 5.20 18.38
CA GLN A 508 11.37 5.24 19.84
C GLN A 508 10.04 4.73 20.41
N ILE A 509 8.91 5.24 19.91
CA ILE A 509 7.58 4.83 20.36
C ILE A 509 7.38 3.32 20.15
N LEU A 510 7.78 2.82 18.99
CA LEU A 510 7.60 1.41 18.64
C LEU A 510 8.49 0.50 19.48
N SER A 511 9.75 0.86 19.68
CA SER A 511 10.70 0.12 20.51
C SER A 511 10.27 0.08 21.98
N ASP A 512 9.83 1.21 22.54
CA ASP A 512 9.29 1.25 23.90
C ASP A 512 8.07 0.35 24.04
N TYR A 513 7.22 0.32 23.00
CA TYR A 513 6.05 -0.55 22.96
C TYR A 513 6.42 -2.04 22.87
N GLU A 514 7.32 -2.45 21.95
CA GLU A 514 7.77 -3.84 21.80
C GLU A 514 8.33 -4.40 23.12
N ILE A 515 9.06 -3.58 23.87
CA ILE A 515 9.66 -4.02 25.13
C ILE A 515 8.62 -4.14 26.23
N ALA A 516 7.66 -3.22 26.27
CA ALA A 516 6.54 -3.33 27.19
C ALA A 516 5.61 -4.50 26.83
N GLN A 517 5.55 -4.89 25.55
CA GLN A 517 4.64 -5.90 25.02
C GLN A 517 5.33 -6.81 23.98
N PRO A 518 6.23 -7.73 24.40
CA PRO A 518 6.94 -8.61 23.46
C PRO A 518 6.01 -9.50 22.64
N ALA A 519 4.83 -9.82 23.18
CA ALA A 519 3.77 -10.56 22.49
C ALA A 519 3.21 -9.86 21.25
N SER A 520 3.49 -8.56 21.10
CA SER A 520 3.10 -7.80 19.91
C SER A 520 3.92 -8.12 18.67
N VAL A 521 5.05 -8.82 18.79
CA VAL A 521 5.85 -9.24 17.63
C VAL A 521 5.48 -10.66 17.23
N LEU A 522 4.95 -10.82 16.01
CA LEU A 522 4.65 -12.12 15.40
C LEU A 522 5.74 -12.55 14.40
N GLY A 523 6.45 -11.58 13.81
CA GLY A 523 7.57 -11.81 12.91
C GLY A 523 8.44 -10.56 12.80
N CYS A 524 9.76 -10.74 12.82
CA CYS A 524 10.79 -9.69 12.74
C CYS A 524 10.55 -8.49 13.70
N SER A 525 11.16 -8.54 14.89
CA SER A 525 11.15 -7.40 15.83
C SER A 525 12.04 -6.25 15.34
N LEU A 526 11.67 -5.02 15.71
CA LEU A 526 12.56 -3.89 15.58
C LEU A 526 13.78 -4.11 16.49
N GLU A 527 13.62 -4.40 17.78
CA GLU A 527 14.76 -4.64 18.69
C GLU A 527 15.74 -5.74 18.23
N GLN A 528 15.24 -6.76 17.53
CA GLN A 528 16.08 -7.83 16.95
C GLN A 528 16.70 -7.46 15.60
N PHE A 529 16.26 -6.38 14.96
CA PHE A 529 16.82 -5.91 13.70
C PHE A 529 18.30 -5.57 13.87
N ASN A 530 19.18 -6.40 13.32
CA ASN A 530 20.59 -6.09 13.23
C ASN A 530 20.93 -5.79 11.77
N PRO A 531 21.38 -4.57 11.43
CA PRO A 531 21.86 -4.29 10.09
C PRO A 531 23.21 -4.98 9.79
N GLU A 532 23.91 -5.49 10.80
CA GLU A 532 25.12 -6.26 10.58
C GLU A 532 24.79 -7.68 10.13
N PRO A 533 25.41 -8.20 9.05
CA PRO A 533 25.27 -9.60 8.68
C PRO A 533 25.80 -10.48 9.81
N GLU A 534 25.04 -11.49 10.21
CA GLU A 534 25.55 -12.51 11.12
C GLU A 534 26.82 -13.12 10.51
N PRO A 535 27.94 -13.23 11.26
CA PRO A 535 29.13 -13.88 10.75
C PRO A 535 28.80 -15.33 10.41
N ALA A 536 28.99 -15.69 9.13
CA ALA A 536 28.72 -17.00 8.55
C ALA A 536 29.54 -18.14 9.16
#